data_AF-A0A956PLR2-F1
#
_entry.id   AF-A0A956PLR2-F1
#
_cell.length_a   1.000
_cell.length_b   1.000
_cell.length_c   1.000
_cell.angle_alpha   90.00
_cell.angle_beta   90.00
_cell.angle_gamma   90.00
#
_symmetry.space_group_name_H-M   'P 1'
#
loop_
_entity.id
_entity.type
_entity.pdbx_description
1 polymer ?
#
loop_
_entity_poly.entity_id
_entity_poly.type
_entity_poly.pdbx_seq_one_letter_code
_entity_poly.pdbx_strand_id
1 'polypeptide(L)'
;MQSVRSRGRSDRFASLSWTPDQLRRLRHLLRLKTVSRQGWTRHPIPQAAVESVADHSYGVALLALLMCPPELNRSRVLELALLHDLAE
;
A
#
# COMPACT_ATOMS: atom_id res chain seq x y z
N MET A 1 -2.63 8.89 -51.41
CA MET A 1 -3.31 9.47 -50.23
C MET A 1 -3.76 8.36 -49.31
N GLN A 2 -3.05 8.16 -48.19
CA GLN A 2 -3.64 7.90 -46.86
C GLN A 2 -2.49 8.03 -45.85
N SER A 3 -2.43 9.23 -45.28
CA SER A 3 -1.51 9.61 -44.21
C SER A 3 -1.88 8.81 -42.96
N VAL A 4 -0.96 7.98 -42.49
CA VAL A 4 -1.03 7.33 -41.18
C VAL A 4 -0.92 8.44 -40.13
N ARG A 5 -2.07 8.91 -39.63
CA ARG A 5 -2.12 9.82 -38.48
C ARG A 5 -1.58 9.05 -37.28
N SER A 6 -0.38 9.44 -36.84
CA SER A 6 0.15 9.09 -35.53
C SER A 6 -0.88 9.50 -34.49
N ARG A 7 -1.51 8.51 -33.83
CA ARG A 7 -2.30 8.77 -32.63
C ARG A 7 -1.33 9.32 -31.60
N GLY A 8 -1.42 10.62 -31.32
CA GLY A 8 -0.71 11.26 -30.23
C GLY A 8 -0.95 10.47 -28.96
N ARG A 9 0.11 9.88 -28.42
CA ARG A 9 0.13 9.31 -27.08
C ARG A 9 -0.16 10.48 -26.14
N SER A 10 -1.40 10.59 -25.69
CA SER A 10 -1.79 11.63 -24.75
C SER A 10 -0.93 11.47 -23.49
N ASP A 11 -0.07 12.44 -23.24
CA ASP A 11 0.79 12.60 -22.06
C ASP A 11 -0.03 12.85 -20.78
N ARG A 12 -1.01 11.99 -20.50
CA ARG A 12 -1.86 12.06 -19.28
C ARG A 12 -1.10 11.84 -17.99
N PHE A 13 0.20 11.53 -18.06
CA PHE A 13 1.07 11.32 -16.92
C PHE A 13 2.17 12.39 -16.77
N ALA A 14 2.32 13.32 -17.73
CA ALA A 14 3.36 14.35 -17.68
C ALA A 14 3.11 15.43 -16.61
N SER A 15 1.87 15.52 -16.08
CA SER A 15 1.49 16.46 -15.03
C SER A 15 1.66 15.93 -13.60
N LEU A 16 2.14 14.70 -13.40
CA LEU A 16 2.35 14.10 -12.08
C LEU A 16 3.75 14.42 -11.54
N SER A 17 4.02 15.70 -11.25
CA SER A 17 5.18 16.08 -10.45
C SER A 17 4.84 15.92 -8.96
N TRP A 18 5.53 15.00 -8.29
CA TRP A 18 5.40 14.81 -6.85
C TRP A 18 6.15 15.92 -6.12
N THR A 19 5.53 16.50 -5.10
CA THR A 19 6.20 17.49 -4.25
C THR A 19 7.20 16.81 -3.31
N PRO A 20 8.26 17.51 -2.88
CA PRO A 20 9.19 16.98 -1.88
C PRO A 20 8.51 16.47 -0.61
N ASP A 21 7.42 17.12 -0.17
CA ASP A 21 6.61 16.67 0.97
C ASP A 21 5.90 15.34 0.71
N GLN A 22 5.34 15.14 -0.48
CA GLN A 22 4.70 13.87 -0.81
C GLN A 22 5.73 12.74 -0.87
N LEU A 23 6.93 12.99 -1.41
CA LEU A 23 8.02 12.02 -1.42
C LEU A 23 8.49 11.68 0.01
N ARG A 24 8.60 12.68 0.89
CA ARG A 24 8.91 12.46 2.31
C ARG A 24 7.86 11.58 2.98
N ARG A 25 6.57 11.89 2.78
CA ARG A 25 5.46 11.08 3.30
C ARG A 25 5.52 9.64 2.77
N LEU A 26 5.71 9.46 1.47
CA LEU A 26 5.83 8.13 0.88
C LEU A 26 7.00 7.33 1.49
N ARG A 27 8.18 7.95 1.64
CA ARG A 27 9.33 7.30 2.29
C ARG A 27 9.03 6.92 3.73
N HIS A 28 8.36 7.80 4.47
CA HIS A 28 7.93 7.51 5.84
C HIS A 28 6.97 6.32 5.87
N LEU A 29 6.00 6.22 4.96
CA LEU A 29 5.10 5.06 4.84
C LEU A 29 5.85 3.77 4.48
N LEU A 30 6.79 3.85 3.52
CA LEU A 30 7.54 2.70 3.05
C LEU A 30 8.49 2.10 4.09
N ARG A 31 8.79 2.81 5.19
CA ARG A 31 9.56 2.27 6.32
C ARG A 31 8.92 1.01 6.92
N LEU A 32 7.60 0.88 6.85
CA LEU A 32 6.86 -0.23 7.43
C LEU A 32 7.21 -1.59 6.80
N LYS A 33 7.81 -1.60 5.61
CA LYS A 33 8.36 -2.80 4.96
C LYS A 33 9.55 -3.41 5.70
N THR A 34 10.18 -2.65 6.58
CA THR A 34 11.35 -3.09 7.36
C THR A 34 11.08 -3.13 8.86
N VAL A 35 9.87 -2.79 9.30
CA VAL A 35 9.47 -2.89 10.71
C VAL A 35 8.87 -4.27 10.92
N SER A 36 9.51 -5.11 11.74
CA SER A 36 9.01 -6.44 12.07
C SER A 36 7.85 -6.37 13.06
N ARG A 37 6.83 -7.20 12.85
CA ARG A 37 5.69 -7.30 13.77
C ARG A 37 6.12 -7.88 15.12
N GLN A 38 5.99 -7.07 16.18
CA GLN A 38 6.47 -7.37 17.53
C GLN A 38 5.77 -8.55 18.22
N GLY A 39 4.58 -8.95 17.75
CA GLY A 39 3.91 -10.15 18.27
C GLY A 39 4.74 -11.42 18.08
N TRP A 40 5.45 -11.53 16.95
CA TRP A 40 6.23 -12.72 16.59
C TRP A 40 7.58 -12.80 17.30
N THR A 41 8.14 -11.66 17.76
CA THR A 41 9.46 -11.62 18.41
C THR A 41 9.48 -12.31 19.77
N ARG A 42 8.31 -12.60 20.34
CA ARG A 42 8.14 -13.37 21.59
C ARG A 42 8.24 -14.88 21.40
N HIS A 43 8.34 -15.34 20.15
CA HIS A 43 8.41 -16.75 19.78
C HIS A 43 9.76 -17.07 19.13
N PRO A 44 10.20 -18.34 19.13
CA PRO A 44 11.47 -18.75 18.53
C PRO A 44 11.38 -18.83 17.00
N ILE A 45 10.93 -17.74 16.37
CA ILE A 45 10.80 -17.61 14.92
C ILE A 45 12.03 -16.87 14.40
N PRO A 46 12.72 -17.39 13.37
CA PRO A 46 13.83 -16.68 12.76
C PRO A 46 13.40 -15.29 12.28
N GLN A 47 14.22 -14.26 12.52
CA GLN A 47 13.90 -12.88 12.14
C GLN A 47 13.55 -12.73 10.66
N ALA A 48 14.19 -13.51 9.78
CA ALA A 48 13.92 -13.51 8.34
C ALA A 48 12.54 -14.09 7.96
N ALA A 49 11.88 -14.80 8.87
CA ALA A 49 10.54 -15.36 8.69
C ALA A 49 9.45 -14.53 9.38
N VAL A 50 9.81 -13.46 10.10
CA VAL A 50 8.86 -12.54 10.72
C VAL A 50 8.33 -11.57 9.66
N GLU A 51 7.00 -11.49 9.53
CA GLU A 51 6.36 -10.53 8.62
C GLU A 51 6.67 -9.07 9.02
N SER A 52 6.70 -8.18 8.02
CA SER A 52 6.74 -6.74 8.27
C SER A 52 5.34 -6.19 8.60
N VAL A 53 5.28 -4.99 9.19
CA VAL A 53 4.02 -4.27 9.41
C VAL A 53 3.29 -4.01 8.07
N ALA A 54 4.04 -3.76 7.00
CA ALA A 54 3.47 -3.61 5.66
C ALA A 54 2.86 -4.93 5.13
N ASP A 55 3.52 -6.07 5.33
CA ASP A 55 2.98 -7.39 4.94
C ASP A 55 1.70 -7.71 5.72
N HIS A 56 1.71 -7.42 7.03
CA HIS A 56 0.54 -7.57 7.89
C HIS A 56 -0.65 -6.76 7.38
N SER A 57 -0.43 -5.46 7.12
CA SER A 57 -1.48 -4.55 6.64
C SER A 57 -2.01 -4.95 5.26
N TYR A 58 -1.13 -5.48 4.39
CA TYR A 58 -1.53 -6.06 3.11
C TYR A 58 -2.43 -7.29 3.30
N GLY A 59 -2.07 -8.20 4.22
CA GLY A 59 -2.89 -9.36 4.57
C GLY A 59 -4.27 -8.96 5.08
N VAL A 60 -4.36 -7.96 5.97
CA VAL A 60 -5.65 -7.43 6.46
C VAL A 60 -6.46 -6.80 5.33
N ALA A 61 -5.83 -6.08 4.40
CA ALA A 61 -6.52 -5.51 3.24
C ALA A 61 -7.06 -6.60 2.30
N LEU A 62 -6.33 -7.71 2.11
CA LEU A 62 -6.84 -8.87 1.37
C LEU A 62 -8.05 -9.51 2.07
N LEU A 63 -8.00 -9.67 3.40
CA LEU A 63 -9.15 -10.16 4.17
C LEU A 63 -10.35 -9.22 4.00
N ALA A 64 -10.15 -7.91 4.02
CA ALA A 64 -11.21 -6.94 3.76
C ALA A 64 -11.79 -7.06 2.34
N LEU A 65 -10.98 -7.35 1.31
CA LEU A 65 -11.50 -7.60 -0.04
C LEU A 65 -12.40 -8.83 -0.11
N LEU A 66 -12.06 -9.89 0.64
CA LEU A 66 -12.73 -11.18 0.59
C LEU A 66 -13.93 -11.29 1.54
N MET A 67 -13.87 -10.62 2.68
CA MET A 67 -14.76 -10.87 3.82
C MET A 67 -15.49 -9.63 4.33
N CYS A 68 -15.37 -8.46 3.67
CA CYS A 68 -16.10 -7.27 4.09
C CYS A 68 -17.63 -7.52 4.09
N PRO A 69 -18.32 -7.35 5.23
CA PRO A 69 -19.77 -7.42 5.30
C PRO A 69 -20.44 -6.47 4.31
N PRO A 70 -21.58 -6.85 3.71
CA PRO A 70 -22.25 -6.04 2.70
C PRO A 70 -22.82 -4.73 3.24
N GLU A 71 -23.02 -4.62 4.56
CA GLU A 71 -23.50 -3.40 5.23
C GLU A 71 -22.40 -2.35 5.42
N LEU A 72 -21.13 -2.70 5.20
CA LEU A 72 -19.99 -1.81 5.38
C LEU A 72 -19.49 -1.24 4.04
N ASN A 73 -18.97 -0.01 4.10
CA ASN A 73 -18.26 0.58 2.95
C ASN A 73 -16.89 -0.07 2.80
N ARG A 74 -16.77 -1.01 1.85
CA ARG A 74 -15.53 -1.74 1.57
C ARG A 74 -14.33 -0.82 1.31
N SER A 75 -14.49 0.29 0.59
CA SER A 75 -13.39 1.23 0.34
C SER A 75 -12.86 1.84 1.64
N ARG A 76 -13.77 2.19 2.56
CA ARG A 76 -13.38 2.71 3.88
C ARG A 76 -12.68 1.65 4.73
N VAL A 77 -13.14 0.40 4.68
CA VAL A 77 -12.48 -0.71 5.38
C VAL A 77 -11.06 -0.93 4.83
N LEU A 78 -10.86 -0.85 3.51
CA LEU A 78 -9.53 -0.97 2.90
C LEU A 78 -8.60 0.18 3.30
N GLU A 79 -9.09 1.42 3.35
CA GLU A 79 -8.31 2.55 3.86
C GLU A 79 -7.87 2.32 5.31
N LEU A 80 -8.78 1.85 6.17
CA LEU A 80 -8.45 1.53 7.56
C LEU A 80 -7.43 0.39 7.65
N ALA A 81 -7.63 -0.70 6.90
CA ALA A 81 -6.71 -1.83 6.87
C ALA A 81 -5.28 -1.41 6.49
N LEU A 82 -5.13 -0.51 5.51
CA LEU A 82 -3.84 -0.01 5.06
C LEU A 82 -3.17 0.99 6.03
N LEU A 83 -3.94 1.65 6.89
CA LEU A 83 -3.47 2.76 7.72
C LEU A 83 -3.46 2.48 9.23
N HIS A 84 -4.09 1.39 9.69
CA HIS A 84 -4.31 1.15 11.13
C HIS A 84 -3.03 1.05 11.94
N ASP A 85 -1.97 0.46 11.38
CA ASP A 85 -0.67 0.27 12.03
C ASP A 85 0.37 1.35 11.61
N LEU A 86 -0.08 2.51 11.09
CA LEU A 86 0.81 3.57 10.63
C LEU A 86 1.75 4.14 11.73
N ALA A 87 1.33 4.01 12.99
CA ALA A 87 2.07 4.51 14.15
C ALA A 87 3.23 3.59 14.61
N GLU A 88 3.33 2.36 14.08
CA GLU A 88 4.50 1.50 14.29
C GLU A 88 5.78 2.04 13.60
#